data_AF-A0A923PHD2-F1
#
_entry.id   AF-A0A923PHD2-F1
#
_cell.length_a   1.000
_cell.length_b   1.000
_cell.length_c   1.000
_cell.angle_alpha   90.00
_cell.angle_beta   90.00
_cell.angle_gamma   90.00
#
_symmetry.space_group_name_H-M   'P 1'
#
loop_
_entity.id
_entity.type
_entity.pdbx_description
1 polymer ?
#
loop_
_entity_poly.entity_id
_entity_poly.type
_entity_poly.pdbx_seq_one_letter_code
_entity_poly.pdbx_strand_id
1 'polypeptide(L)'
;MRKIKLQRVIVIALTMSLVGGLQSLYDYAILMSLFSLGPSSLYQFKTEFVFNLASGFGGGLVAGVTLNLIDERYRTKPYYQSLFILIAMFIAVWVIRNIIEGLIQVQMGGTFYFSFDATDIKNIFF
;
A
#
# COMPACT_ATOMS: atom_id res chain seq x y z
N MET A 1 24.37 2.32 -20.07
CA MET A 1 23.13 1.99 -19.34
C MET A 1 23.51 1.13 -18.15
N ARG A 2 23.28 1.61 -16.91
CA ARG A 2 23.56 0.83 -15.71
C ARG A 2 22.41 -0.15 -15.55
N LYS A 3 22.70 -1.46 -15.55
CA LYS A 3 21.68 -2.49 -15.44
C LYS A 3 20.84 -2.32 -14.17
N ILE A 4 19.52 -2.44 -14.29
CA ILE A 4 18.61 -2.48 -13.14
C ILE A 4 19.08 -3.59 -12.20
N LYS A 5 19.31 -3.24 -10.94
CA LYS A 5 19.72 -4.21 -9.92
C LYS A 5 18.48 -4.95 -9.43
N LEU A 6 18.08 -6.00 -10.16
CA LEU A 6 16.90 -6.82 -9.87
C LEU A 6 16.89 -7.33 -8.43
N GLN A 7 18.05 -7.70 -7.90
CA GLN A 7 18.21 -8.11 -6.50
C GLN A 7 17.72 -7.04 -5.51
N ARG A 8 18.00 -5.75 -5.76
CA ARG A 8 17.51 -4.66 -4.90
C ARG A 8 15.99 -4.52 -4.96
N VAL A 9 15.41 -4.67 -6.15
CA VAL A 9 13.94 -4.62 -6.33
C VAL A 9 13.28 -5.74 -5.55
N ILE A 10 13.79 -6.97 -5.67
CA ILE A 10 13.26 -8.14 -4.96
C ILE A 10 13.37 -7.97 -3.45
N VAL A 11 14.52 -7.49 -2.95
CA VAL A 11 14.69 -7.25 -1.51
C VAL A 11 13.67 -6.22 -1.01
N ILE A 12 13.51 -5.10 -1.72
CA ILE A 12 12.50 -4.08 -1.36
C ILE A 12 11.09 -4.69 -1.37
N ALA A 13 10.73 -5.45 -2.41
CA ALA A 13 9.42 -6.08 -2.52
C ALA A 13 9.13 -7.06 -1.38
N LEU A 14 10.10 -7.89 -1.00
CA LEU A 14 9.96 -8.83 0.11
C LEU A 14 9.85 -8.09 1.45
N THR A 15 10.67 -7.06 1.69
CA THR A 15 10.57 -6.24 2.90
C THR A 15 9.21 -5.57 3.00
N MET A 16 8.70 -4.99 1.92
CA MET A 16 7.39 -4.34 1.91
C MET A 16 6.23 -5.33 2.07
N SER A 17 6.37 -6.55 1.55
CA SER A 17 5.42 -7.64 1.82
C SER A 17 5.36 -7.96 3.31
N LEU A 18 6.52 -8.12 3.97
CA LEU A 18 6.58 -8.33 5.42
C LEU A 18 5.92 -7.20 6.20
N VAL A 19 6.13 -5.94 5.80
CA VAL A 19 5.47 -4.79 6.40
C VAL A 19 3.94 -4.88 6.24
N GLY A 20 3.43 -5.26 5.06
CA GLY A 20 2.00 -5.48 4.86
C GLY A 20 1.43 -6.60 5.74
N GLY A 21 2.19 -7.69 5.93
CA GLY A 21 1.81 -8.77 6.84
C GLY A 21 1.77 -8.31 8.30
N LEU A 22 2.76 -7.53 8.75
CA LEU A 22 2.78 -6.95 10.09
C LEU A 22 1.61 -5.98 10.31
N GLN A 23 1.27 -5.18 9.29
CA GLN A 23 0.10 -4.30 9.34
C GLN A 23 -1.19 -5.09 9.55
N SER A 24 -1.40 -6.19 8.81
CA SER A 24 -2.59 -7.03 9.01
C SER A 24 -2.67 -7.65 10.41
N LEU A 25 -1.54 -8.04 10.99
CA LEU A 25 -1.49 -8.56 12.36
C LEU A 25 -1.85 -7.48 13.38
N TYR A 26 -1.35 -6.26 13.17
CA TYR A 26 -1.68 -5.10 13.99
C TYR A 26 -3.18 -4.76 13.91
N ASP A 27 -3.73 -4.68 12.69
CA ASP A 27 -5.14 -4.39 12.47
C ASP A 27 -6.04 -5.45 13.12
N TYR A 28 -5.69 -6.73 12.98
CA TYR A 28 -6.40 -7.82 13.65
C TYR A 28 -6.34 -7.72 15.18
N ALA A 29 -5.18 -7.37 15.74
CA ALA A 29 -5.03 -7.19 17.18
C ALA A 29 -5.87 -6.02 17.71
N ILE A 30 -5.98 -4.93 16.96
CA ILE A 30 -6.88 -3.81 17.29
C ILE A 30 -8.33 -4.28 17.25
N LEU A 31 -8.75 -4.94 16.17
CA LEU A 31 -10.13 -5.38 15.99
C LEU A 31 -10.60 -6.34 17.09
N MET A 32 -9.68 -7.13 17.64
CA MET A 32 -9.93 -8.05 18.75
C MET A 32 -9.68 -7.45 20.14
N SER A 33 -9.26 -6.19 20.22
CA SER A 33 -9.02 -5.51 21.50
C SER A 33 -10.32 -5.12 22.21
N LEU A 34 -10.24 -4.91 23.52
CA LEU A 34 -11.37 -4.49 24.37
C LEU A 34 -11.97 -3.13 23.97
N PHE A 35 -11.24 -2.32 23.19
CA PHE A 35 -11.66 -0.98 22.76
C PHE A 35 -12.32 -0.97 21.37
N SER A 36 -12.42 -2.13 20.72
CA SER A 36 -13.03 -2.30 19.40
C SER A 36 -14.48 -2.76 19.52
N LEU A 37 -15.31 -2.40 18.54
CA LEU A 37 -16.66 -2.96 18.37
C LEU A 37 -16.64 -4.41 17.83
N GLY A 38 -15.44 -4.97 17.63
CA GLY A 38 -15.23 -6.27 17.00
C GLY A 38 -15.15 -6.19 15.47
N PRO A 39 -14.74 -7.27 14.81
CA PRO A 39 -14.72 -7.34 13.35
C PRO A 39 -16.13 -7.36 12.76
N SER A 40 -16.30 -6.80 11.57
CA SER A 40 -17.55 -6.93 10.81
C SER A 40 -17.79 -8.36 10.35
N SER A 41 -19.03 -8.70 9.98
CA SER A 41 -19.37 -10.02 9.43
C SER A 41 -18.69 -10.33 8.08
N LEU A 42 -18.20 -9.29 7.39
CA LEU A 42 -17.48 -9.42 6.11
C LEU A 42 -15.98 -9.60 6.31
N TYR A 43 -15.45 -9.28 7.50
CA TYR A 43 -14.02 -9.35 7.77
C TYR A 43 -13.54 -10.79 7.85
N GLN A 44 -12.52 -11.12 7.07
CA GLN A 44 -11.85 -12.41 7.11
C GLN A 44 -10.34 -12.21 7.21
N PHE A 45 -9.77 -12.46 8.39
CA PHE A 45 -8.35 -12.23 8.65
C PHE A 45 -7.43 -12.87 7.61
N LYS A 46 -7.71 -14.11 7.18
CA LYS A 46 -6.87 -14.80 6.18
C LYS A 46 -6.86 -14.06 4.84
N THR A 47 -8.02 -13.55 4.41
CA THR A 47 -8.17 -12.80 3.17
C THR A 47 -7.42 -11.48 3.25
N GLU A 48 -7.60 -10.73 4.34
CA GLU A 48 -6.91 -9.46 4.59
C GLU A 48 -5.40 -9.63 4.71
N PHE A 49 -4.94 -10.67 5.39
CA PHE A 49 -3.53 -10.97 5.56
C PHE A 49 -2.85 -11.26 4.21
N VAL A 50 -3.45 -12.13 3.39
CA VAL A 50 -2.94 -12.43 2.05
C VAL A 50 -3.00 -11.21 1.14
N PHE A 51 -4.08 -10.44 1.21
CA PHE A 51 -4.23 -9.22 0.42
C PHE A 51 -3.14 -8.19 0.74
N ASN A 52 -2.87 -7.92 2.02
CA ASN A 52 -1.83 -6.96 2.40
C ASN A 52 -0.41 -7.47 2.14
N LEU A 53 -0.14 -8.77 2.28
CA LEU A 53 1.13 -9.35 1.83
C LEU A 53 1.35 -9.12 0.32
N ALA A 54 0.34 -9.41 -0.49
CA ALA A 54 0.39 -9.25 -1.94
C ALA A 54 0.47 -7.76 -2.35
N SER A 55 -0.30 -6.90 -1.69
CA SER A 55 -0.28 -5.45 -1.88
C SER A 55 1.08 -4.85 -1.52
N GLY A 56 1.66 -5.24 -0.39
CA GLY A 56 3.00 -4.84 0.02
C GLY A 56 4.08 -5.31 -0.96
N PHE A 57 3.98 -6.55 -1.47
CA PHE A 57 4.89 -7.05 -2.50
C PHE A 57 4.77 -6.26 -3.81
N GLY A 58 3.55 -6.07 -4.31
CA GLY A 58 3.29 -5.32 -5.54
C GLY A 58 3.74 -3.86 -5.45
N GLY A 59 3.40 -3.19 -4.36
CA GLY A 59 3.86 -1.83 -4.07
C GLY A 59 5.38 -1.74 -3.96
N GLY A 60 6.02 -2.71 -3.31
CA GLY A 60 7.47 -2.79 -3.19
C GLY A 60 8.19 -3.06 -4.52
N LEU A 61 7.60 -3.85 -5.43
CA LEU A 61 8.12 -4.00 -6.80
C LEU A 61 8.10 -2.65 -7.54
N VAL A 62 6.97 -1.94 -7.51
CA VAL A 62 6.82 -0.63 -8.17
C VAL A 62 7.81 0.38 -7.57
N ALA A 63 7.92 0.43 -6.24
CA ALA A 63 8.85 1.30 -5.55
C ALA A 63 10.31 0.97 -5.91
N GLY A 64 10.69 -0.31 -5.89
CA GLY A 64 12.05 -0.75 -6.22
C GLY A 64 12.44 -0.45 -7.66
N VAL A 65 11.52 -0.61 -8.62
CA VAL A 65 11.75 -0.22 -10.03
C VAL A 65 11.89 1.29 -10.15
N THR A 66 11.00 2.06 -9.52
CA THR A 66 11.01 3.52 -9.55
C THR A 66 12.31 4.09 -8.97
N LEU A 67 12.76 3.57 -7.82
CA LEU A 67 14.01 3.97 -7.18
C LEU A 67 15.23 3.67 -8.03
N ASN A 68 15.27 2.50 -8.69
CA ASN A 68 16.36 2.19 -9.62
C ASN A 68 16.34 3.10 -10.86
N LEU A 69 15.16 3.42 -11.38
CA LEU A 69 15.02 4.34 -12.50
C LEU A 69 15.51 5.75 -12.15
N ILE A 70 15.23 6.20 -10.92
CA ILE A 70 15.73 7.48 -10.41
C ILE A 70 17.26 7.45 -10.25
N ASP A 71 17.84 6.41 -9.63
CA ASP A 71 19.30 6.30 -9.45
C ASP A 71 20.06 6.20 -10.78
N GLU A 72 19.47 5.58 -11.81
CA GLU A 72 20.09 5.49 -13.13
C GLU A 72 19.93 6.79 -13.94
N ARG A 73 18.72 7.34 -14.04
CA ARG A 73 18.39 8.40 -15.03
C ARG A 73 18.27 9.81 -14.46
N TYR A 74 18.02 9.94 -13.16
CA TYR A 74 17.71 11.22 -12.51
C TYR A 74 18.71 11.60 -11.40
N ARG A 75 19.75 10.78 -11.18
CA ARG A 75 20.75 11.03 -10.13
C ARG A 75 21.54 12.33 -10.29
N THR A 76 21.84 12.74 -11.52
CA THR A 76 22.57 13.99 -11.81
C THR A 76 21.63 15.17 -12.06
N LYS A 77 20.32 14.94 -12.07
CA LYS A 77 19.30 15.97 -12.28
C LYS A 77 18.90 16.61 -10.95
N PRO A 78 18.22 17.78 -10.99
CA PRO A 78 17.74 18.43 -9.79
C PRO A 78 16.82 17.52 -8.96
N TYR A 79 17.01 17.53 -7.65
CA TYR A 79 16.31 16.64 -6.71
C TYR A 79 14.78 16.68 -6.81
N TYR A 80 14.20 17.85 -7.09
CA TYR A 80 12.75 18.02 -7.19
C TYR A 80 12.11 17.15 -8.28
N GLN A 81 12.85 16.81 -9.36
CA GLN A 81 12.32 15.93 -10.42
C GLN A 81 12.14 14.50 -9.90
N SER A 82 13.14 13.98 -9.19
CA SER A 82 13.08 12.66 -8.55
C SER A 82 11.99 12.59 -7.49
N LEU A 83 11.85 13.66 -6.70
CA LEU A 83 10.80 13.77 -5.69
C LEU A 83 9.41 13.75 -6.33
N PHE A 84 9.21 14.50 -7.42
CA PHE A 84 7.95 14.52 -8.14
C PHE A 84 7.58 13.14 -8.69
N ILE A 85 8.54 12.42 -9.26
CA ILE A 85 8.33 11.03 -9.74
C ILE A 85 7.92 10.10 -8.59
N LEU A 86 8.57 10.21 -7.44
CA LEU A 86 8.22 9.40 -6.25
C LEU A 86 6.81 9.70 -5.75
N ILE A 87 6.46 10.98 -5.61
CA ILE A 87 5.12 11.41 -5.18
C ILE A 87 4.06 10.93 -6.17
N ALA A 88 4.27 11.15 -7.46
CA ALA A 88 3.36 10.71 -8.51
C ALA A 88 3.17 9.18 -8.47
N MET A 89 4.25 8.42 -8.28
CA MET A 89 4.11 6.96 -8.19
C MET A 89 3.43 6.50 -6.92
N PHE A 90 3.69 7.14 -5.79
CA PHE A 90 2.99 6.84 -4.55
C PHE A 90 1.48 7.06 -4.72
N ILE A 91 1.07 8.21 -5.26
CA ILE A 91 -0.35 8.52 -5.52
C ILE A 91 -0.96 7.48 -6.46
N ALA A 92 -0.27 7.14 -7.56
CA ALA A 92 -0.78 6.15 -8.51
C ALA A 92 -0.99 4.77 -7.88
N VAL A 93 0.00 4.26 -7.12
CA VAL A 93 -0.11 2.98 -6.42
C VAL A 93 -1.24 3.02 -5.39
N TRP A 94 -1.35 4.11 -4.64
CA TRP A 94 -2.41 4.30 -3.64
C TRP A 94 -3.81 4.32 -4.27
N VAL A 95 -4.00 5.04 -5.38
CA VAL A 95 -5.29 5.06 -6.11
C VAL A 95 -5.62 3.67 -6.64
N ILE A 96 -4.65 2.96 -7.24
CA ILE A 96 -4.87 1.62 -7.78
C ILE A 96 -5.27 0.65 -6.65
N ARG A 97 -4.55 0.68 -5.51
CA ARG A 97 -4.88 -0.15 -4.35
C ARG A 97 -6.32 0.07 -3.89
N ASN A 98 -6.73 1.34 -3.74
CA ASN A 98 -8.08 1.70 -3.33
C ASN A 98 -9.15 1.19 -4.29
N ILE A 99 -8.92 1.34 -5.60
CA ILE A 99 -9.86 0.85 -6.60
C ILE A 99 -9.99 -0.67 -6.49
N ILE A 100 -8.87 -1.39 -6.35
CA ILE A 100 -8.88 -2.86 -6.22
C ILE A 100 -9.63 -3.29 -4.95
N GLU A 101 -9.34 -2.69 -3.80
CA GLU A 101 -10.02 -3.00 -2.54
C GLU A 101 -11.52 -2.72 -2.62
N GLY A 102 -11.90 -1.55 -3.13
CA GLY A 102 -13.30 -1.20 -3.28
C GLY A 102 -14.03 -2.15 -4.23
N LEU A 103 -13.40 -2.60 -5.32
CA LEU A 103 -13.98 -3.60 -6.23
C LEU A 103 -14.14 -4.98 -5.56
N ILE A 104 -13.16 -5.40 -4.75
CA ILE A 104 -13.24 -6.65 -3.98
C ILE A 104 -14.40 -6.58 -2.98
N GLN A 105 -14.56 -5.46 -2.27
CA GLN A 105 -15.67 -5.27 -1.34
C GLN A 105 -17.03 -5.35 -2.05
N VAL A 106 -17.17 -4.73 -3.22
CA VAL A 106 -18.40 -4.82 -4.04
C VAL A 106 -18.70 -6.27 -4.43
N GLN A 107 -17.68 -7.04 -4.84
CA GLN A 107 -17.86 -8.47 -5.15
C GLN A 107 -18.31 -9.29 -3.93
N MET A 108 -17.90 -8.90 -2.73
CA MET A 108 -18.29 -9.54 -1.47
C MET A 108 -19.65 -9.06 -0.94
N GLY A 109 -20.40 -8.26 -1.71
CA GLY A 109 -21.72 -7.72 -1.33
C GLY A 109 -21.66 -6.47 -0.46
N GLY A 110 -20.47 -5.87 -0.30
CA GLY A 110 -20.28 -4.57 0.33
C GLY A 110 -20.57 -3.41 -0.63
N THR A 111 -20.56 -2.20 -0.09
CA THR A 111 -20.59 -0.96 -0.88
C THR A 111 -19.17 -0.54 -1.23
N PHE A 112 -18.97 0.10 -2.40
CA PHE A 112 -17.66 0.61 -2.77
C PHE A 112 -17.29 1.76 -1.82
N TYR A 113 -16.22 1.60 -1.06
CA TYR A 113 -15.63 2.67 -0.27
C TYR A 113 -14.23 2.99 -0.75
N PHE A 114 -13.95 4.28 -0.88
CA PHE A 114 -12.59 4.78 -0.99
C PHE A 114 -12.07 4.98 0.43
N SER A 115 -10.85 4.52 0.73
CA SER A 115 -10.30 4.59 2.10
C SER A 115 -10.05 6.02 2.61
N PHE A 116 -10.30 7.04 1.78
CA PHE A 116 -10.44 8.42 2.21
C PHE A 116 -11.89 8.84 2.03
N ASP A 117 -12.65 8.87 3.12
CA ASP A 117 -13.89 9.62 3.20
C ASP A 117 -13.56 11.04 3.71
N ALA A 118 -14.19 12.07 3.13
CA ALA A 118 -14.04 13.45 3.59
C ALA A 118 -14.55 13.62 5.04
N THR A 119 -15.35 12.68 5.53
CA THR A 119 -15.75 12.60 6.94
C THR A 119 -14.59 12.28 7.88
N ASP A 120 -13.59 11.49 7.45
CA ASP A 120 -12.39 11.18 8.25
C ASP A 120 -11.51 12.41 8.49
N ILE A 121 -11.49 13.36 7.55
CA ILE A 121 -10.75 14.63 7.70
C ILE A 121 -11.32 15.45 8.87
N LYS A 122 -12.63 15.36 9.13
CA LYS A 122 -13.24 16.05 10.27
C LYS A 122 -12.74 15.50 11.61
N ASN A 123 -12.36 14.23 11.68
CA ASN A 123 -11.86 13.61 12.91
C ASN A 123 -10.36 13.84 13.15
N ILE A 124 -9.64 14.48 12.22
CA ILE A 124 -8.22 14.81 12.36
C ILE A 124 -8.02 16.21 12.98
N PHE A 125 -8.99 17.10 12.81
CA PHE A 125 -8.90 18.50 13.25
C PHE A 125 -9.77 18.85 14.47
N PHE A 126 -10.44 17.87 15.08
CA PHE A 126 -11.25 18.05 16.28
C PHE A 126 -11.00 16.95 17.30
#